data_AF-A0A6C0B7H9-F1
#
_entry.id   AF-A0A6C0B7H9-F1
#
_cell.length_a   1.000
_cell.length_b   1.000
_cell.length_c   1.000
_cell.angle_alpha   90.00
_cell.angle_beta   90.00
_cell.angle_gamma   90.00
#
_symmetry.space_group_name_H-M   'P 1'
#
loop_
_entity.id
_entity.type
_entity.pdbx_description
1 polymer ?
#
loop_
_entity_poly.entity_id
_entity_poly.type
_entity_poly.pdbx_seq_one_letter_code
_entity_poly.pdbx_strand_id
1 'polypeptide(L)'
;MNYTILFKRILIVVLITTICYVLYYCVFASNENFENSKNAIVVLTRGYDINEKYNTLIERNNNIYDKYYKLLNNKNDYDIIVFHEGNISEEQQKYIQTKTPDLPLIFTKVDFQNKVVNHEFCPNTKTSESFPMGYKNMCYFWSISFLEYLKDYTYAIRVDEDCVIDTIDSNLIENYKKENIMFASARQEGTDDISVTTGMKEFFKSYTEKHNITPKTEKADVPYTNFMIVNIQYFRNNEDVKNVLYEIDKSECIFSNRWGDAPIWGYILCHLIEKNLYKTDTSISYFHGSLNDRVNPH
;
A
#
# COMPACT_ATOMS: atom_id res chain seq x y z
N MET A 1 -15.77 46.50 -43.41
CA MET A 1 -15.18 45.32 -42.74
C MET A 1 -15.98 45.06 -41.47
N ASN A 2 -16.53 43.86 -41.27
CA ASN A 2 -17.56 43.63 -40.25
C ASN A 2 -16.91 43.43 -38.88
N TYR A 3 -16.75 44.52 -38.12
CA TYR A 3 -16.05 44.56 -36.82
C TYR A 3 -16.56 43.51 -35.82
N THR A 4 -17.83 43.13 -35.91
CA THR A 4 -18.46 42.10 -35.09
C THR A 4 -17.86 40.70 -35.31
N ILE A 5 -17.46 40.37 -36.55
CA ILE A 5 -16.85 39.07 -36.88
C ILE A 5 -15.41 39.03 -36.35
N LEU A 6 -14.67 40.13 -36.50
CA LEU A 6 -13.30 40.24 -36.02
C LEU A 6 -13.25 40.16 -34.48
N PHE A 7 -14.16 40.86 -33.79
CA PHE A 7 -14.26 40.83 -32.34
C PHE A 7 -14.58 39.43 -31.80
N LYS A 8 -15.53 38.71 -32.42
CA LYS A 8 -15.85 37.32 -32.05
C LYS A 8 -14.66 36.38 -32.22
N ARG A 9 -13.88 36.52 -33.29
CA ARG A 9 -12.69 35.69 -33.53
C ARG A 9 -11.59 35.95 -32.49
N ILE A 10 -11.35 37.22 -32.15
CA ILE A 10 -10.39 37.59 -31.10
C ILE A 10 -10.83 37.02 -29.75
N LEU A 11 -12.11 37.12 -29.40
CA LEU A 11 -12.64 36.60 -28.14
C LEU A 11 -12.50 35.07 -28.04
N ILE A 12 -12.75 34.34 -29.12
CA ILE A 12 -12.57 32.88 -29.16
C ILE A 12 -11.11 32.50 -28.97
N VAL A 13 -10.18 33.19 -29.64
CA VAL A 13 -8.74 32.92 -29.50
C VAL A 13 -8.30 33.20 -28.07
N VAL A 14 -8.68 34.33 -27.47
CA VAL A 14 -8.36 34.64 -26.07
C VAL A 14 -8.90 33.56 -25.15
N LEU A 15 -10.17 33.15 -25.31
CA LEU A 15 -10.79 32.12 -24.47
C LEU A 15 -10.07 30.78 -24.57
N ILE A 16 -9.74 30.32 -25.78
CA ILE A 16 -9.00 29.07 -25.99
C ILE A 16 -7.61 29.15 -25.36
N THR A 17 -6.90 30.27 -25.58
CA THR A 17 -5.55 30.44 -25.03
C THR A 17 -5.56 30.47 -23.51
N THR A 18 -6.54 31.13 -22.89
CA THR A 18 -6.73 31.14 -21.43
C THR A 18 -7.08 29.75 -20.90
N ILE A 19 -7.98 29.01 -21.57
CA ILE A 19 -8.31 27.63 -21.17
C ILE A 19 -7.08 26.74 -21.27
N CYS A 20 -6.32 26.80 -22.37
CA CYS A 20 -5.09 26.05 -22.52
C CYS A 20 -4.04 26.42 -21.47
N TYR A 21 -3.91 27.70 -21.14
CA TYR A 21 -2.97 28.18 -20.12
C TYR A 21 -3.37 27.74 -18.71
N VAL A 22 -4.67 27.80 -18.38
CA VAL A 22 -5.21 27.30 -17.10
C VAL A 22 -5.06 25.79 -17.01
N LEU A 23 -5.37 25.04 -18.07
CA LEU A 23 -5.18 23.59 -18.09
C LEU A 23 -3.70 23.22 -17.97
N TYR A 24 -2.81 23.93 -18.68
CA TYR A 24 -1.37 23.75 -18.57
C TYR A 24 -0.88 24.01 -17.13
N TYR A 25 -1.29 25.12 -16.52
CA TYR A 25 -0.94 25.45 -15.13
C TYR A 25 -1.57 24.50 -14.13
N CYS A 26 -2.80 24.03 -14.32
CA CYS A 26 -3.41 23.05 -13.42
C CYS A 26 -2.68 21.70 -13.47
N VAL A 27 -2.25 21.26 -14.66
CA VAL A 27 -1.46 20.04 -14.84
C VAL A 27 -0.04 20.19 -14.29
N PHE A 28 0.59 21.35 -14.44
CA PHE A 28 1.95 21.59 -13.92
C PHE A 28 1.99 21.90 -12.42
N ALA A 29 1.06 22.70 -11.89
CA ALA A 29 1.00 23.03 -10.47
C ALA A 29 0.58 21.83 -9.62
N SER A 30 -0.13 20.84 -10.18
CA SER A 30 -0.31 19.56 -9.51
C SER A 30 0.96 18.72 -9.50
N ASN A 31 1.92 18.91 -10.41
CA ASN A 31 3.13 18.10 -10.50
C ASN A 31 4.33 18.64 -9.70
N GLU A 32 4.47 19.96 -9.52
CA GLU A 32 5.65 20.57 -8.87
C GLU A 32 5.79 20.24 -7.37
N ASN A 33 4.71 19.86 -6.67
CA ASN A 33 4.81 19.45 -5.26
C ASN A 33 5.16 17.97 -5.05
N PHE A 34 5.23 17.15 -6.12
CA PHE A 34 5.46 15.71 -6.01
C PHE A 34 6.89 15.26 -6.32
N GLU A 35 7.70 16.09 -7.00
CA GLU A 35 9.06 15.69 -7.38
C GLU A 35 10.05 15.60 -6.21
N ASN A 36 9.71 16.11 -5.03
CA ASN A 36 10.58 16.12 -3.84
C ASN A 36 10.10 15.26 -2.67
N SER A 37 9.03 14.47 -2.81
CA SER A 37 8.61 13.57 -1.74
C SER A 37 9.47 12.31 -1.71
N LYS A 38 9.86 11.90 -0.49
CA LYS A 38 10.63 10.68 -0.26
C LYS A 38 9.80 9.43 -0.57
N ASN A 39 10.49 8.31 -0.65
CA ASN A 39 9.90 6.98 -0.58
C ASN A 39 10.07 6.42 0.84
N ALA A 40 9.33 5.36 1.17
CA ALA A 40 9.43 4.69 2.47
C ALA A 40 9.67 3.19 2.28
N ILE A 41 10.53 2.61 3.11
CA ILE A 41 10.58 1.15 3.33
C ILE A 41 9.96 0.90 4.69
N VAL A 42 8.89 0.13 4.73
CA VAL A 42 8.00 0.07 5.88
C VAL A 42 7.81 -1.35 6.40
N VAL A 43 7.61 -1.47 7.70
CA VAL A 43 7.21 -2.70 8.39
C VAL A 43 6.24 -2.35 9.51
N LEU A 44 5.28 -3.23 9.76
CA LEU A 44 4.45 -3.20 10.96
C LEU A 44 4.88 -4.38 11.82
N THR A 45 5.33 -4.11 13.04
CA THR A 45 5.83 -5.11 13.96
C THR A 45 5.21 -4.91 15.33
N ARG A 46 5.11 -6.01 16.09
CA ARG A 46 4.60 -5.99 17.45
C ARG A 46 5.73 -5.73 18.44
N GLY A 47 5.36 -5.24 19.62
CA GLY A 47 6.25 -5.26 20.77
C GLY A 47 6.42 -6.66 21.35
N TYR A 48 7.62 -6.92 21.87
CA TYR A 48 7.97 -8.14 22.57
C TYR A 48 8.46 -7.87 23.99
N ASP A 49 8.32 -8.85 24.88
CA ASP A 49 8.69 -8.70 26.29
C ASP A 49 10.21 -8.67 26.53
N ILE A 50 11.00 -9.22 25.60
CA ILE A 50 12.45 -9.35 25.71
C ILE A 50 13.11 -8.98 24.37
N ASN A 51 14.33 -8.45 24.45
CA ASN A 51 15.06 -7.89 23.31
C ASN A 51 15.37 -8.94 22.24
N GLU A 52 15.64 -10.18 22.63
CA GLU A 52 16.04 -11.28 21.74
C GLU A 52 14.92 -11.67 20.76
N LYS A 53 13.66 -11.38 21.09
CA LYS A 53 12.53 -11.65 20.19
C LYS A 53 12.51 -10.72 18.97
N TYR A 54 13.24 -9.60 18.98
CA TYR A 54 13.41 -8.73 17.82
C TYR A 54 14.45 -9.24 16.81
N ASN A 55 15.05 -10.41 17.01
CA ASN A 55 16.08 -10.94 16.10
C ASN A 55 15.58 -11.06 14.66
N THR A 56 14.31 -11.46 14.45
CA THR A 56 13.71 -11.54 13.11
C THR A 56 13.63 -10.17 12.44
N LEU A 57 13.13 -9.15 13.15
CA LEU A 57 13.12 -7.77 12.67
C LEU A 57 14.54 -7.25 12.36
N ILE A 58 15.51 -7.54 13.22
CA ILE A 58 16.91 -7.14 13.06
C ILE A 58 17.53 -7.81 11.83
N GLU A 59 17.28 -9.10 11.62
CA GLU A 59 17.73 -9.84 10.44
C GLU A 59 17.15 -9.23 9.16
N ARG A 60 15.83 -8.98 9.13
CA ARG A 60 15.15 -8.29 8.03
C ARG A 60 15.76 -6.93 7.74
N ASN A 61 16.04 -6.13 8.76
CA ASN A 61 16.63 -4.80 8.61
C ASN A 61 18.06 -4.85 8.03
N ASN A 62 18.92 -5.73 8.57
CA ASN A 62 20.28 -5.90 8.05
C ASN A 62 20.26 -6.44 6.61
N ASN A 63 19.35 -7.36 6.30
CA ASN A 63 19.15 -7.86 4.96
C ASN A 63 18.72 -6.74 3.98
N ILE A 64 17.77 -5.88 4.35
CA ILE A 64 17.37 -4.73 3.53
C ILE A 64 18.52 -3.77 3.31
N TYR A 65 19.33 -3.52 4.35
CA TYR A 65 20.54 -2.72 4.20
C TYR A 65 21.45 -3.30 3.12
N ASP A 66 21.74 -4.60 3.23
CA ASP A 66 22.69 -5.29 2.37
C ASP A 66 22.20 -5.50 0.93
N LYS A 67 20.92 -5.76 0.75
CA LYS A 67 20.36 -6.14 -0.56
C LYS A 67 19.80 -4.98 -1.34
N TYR A 68 19.47 -3.88 -0.67
CA TYR A 68 18.77 -2.78 -1.30
C TYR A 68 19.34 -1.42 -0.90
N TYR A 69 19.24 -1.05 0.37
CA TYR A 69 19.45 0.34 0.81
C TYR A 69 20.89 0.83 0.57
N LYS A 70 21.90 -0.01 0.75
CA LYS A 70 23.30 0.39 0.50
C LYS A 70 23.62 0.61 -0.98
N LEU A 71 22.80 0.07 -1.88
CA LEU A 71 22.94 0.15 -3.33
C LEU A 71 22.16 1.33 -3.94
N LEU A 72 21.35 2.03 -3.14
CA LEU A 72 20.61 3.21 -3.59
C LEU A 72 21.57 4.35 -3.95
N ASN A 73 21.30 5.01 -5.09
CA ASN A 73 22.08 6.17 -5.54
C ASN A 73 22.03 7.32 -4.51
N ASN A 74 20.86 7.54 -3.90
CA ASN A 74 20.66 8.55 -2.87
C ASN A 74 19.79 7.99 -1.73
N LYS A 75 20.45 7.68 -0.62
CA LYS A 75 19.80 7.14 0.59
C LYS A 75 18.82 8.12 1.23
N ASN A 76 19.02 9.43 1.03
CA ASN A 76 18.16 10.45 1.62
C ASN A 76 16.75 10.46 1.01
N ASP A 77 16.56 9.79 -0.13
CA ASP A 77 15.26 9.66 -0.79
C ASP A 77 14.38 8.58 -0.14
N TYR A 78 14.88 7.89 0.89
CA TYR A 78 14.16 6.82 1.57
C TYR A 78 14.19 7.01 3.08
N ASP A 79 13.01 6.90 3.69
CA ASP A 79 12.89 6.71 5.13
C ASP A 79 12.59 5.24 5.45
N ILE A 80 13.08 4.76 6.59
CA ILE A 80 12.87 3.37 7.04
C ILE A 80 11.96 3.39 8.26
N ILE A 81 10.69 3.04 8.06
CA ILE A 81 9.66 3.24 9.07
C ILE A 81 9.27 1.91 9.70
N VAL A 82 9.35 1.86 11.03
CA VAL A 82 8.91 0.74 11.85
C VAL A 82 7.64 1.16 12.57
N PHE A 83 6.50 0.73 12.04
CA PHE A 83 5.20 0.93 12.69
C PHE A 83 5.03 -0.05 13.85
N HIS A 84 4.49 0.43 14.97
CA HIS A 84 4.22 -0.39 16.14
C HIS A 84 3.04 0.14 16.97
N GLU A 85 2.44 -0.71 17.80
CA GLU A 85 1.20 -0.39 18.56
C GLU A 85 1.45 0.46 19.83
N GLY A 86 2.64 1.07 19.94
CA GLY A 86 3.08 1.74 21.17
C GLY A 86 3.65 0.80 22.24
N ASN A 87 3.83 -0.48 21.91
CA ASN A 87 4.35 -1.53 22.79
C ASN A 87 5.86 -1.82 22.59
N ILE A 88 6.59 -0.96 21.89
CA ILE A 88 8.06 -1.01 21.76
C ILE A 88 8.62 0.16 22.55
N SER A 89 9.23 -0.10 23.70
CA SER A 89 9.78 0.95 24.56
C SER A 89 10.97 1.66 23.91
N GLU A 90 11.30 2.88 24.35
CA GLU A 90 12.47 3.61 23.85
C GLU A 90 13.78 2.81 23.99
N GLU A 91 13.91 2.02 25.07
CA GLU A 91 15.05 1.13 25.28
C GLU A 91 15.11 0.03 24.22
N GLN A 92 13.97 -0.56 23.88
CA GLN A 92 13.88 -1.58 22.83
C GLN A 92 14.12 -0.98 21.44
N GLN A 93 13.58 0.21 21.16
CA GLN A 93 13.86 0.94 19.92
C GLN A 93 15.36 1.20 19.77
N LYS A 94 16.02 1.66 20.85
CA LYS A 94 17.48 1.83 20.89
C LYS A 94 18.21 0.50 20.69
N TYR A 95 17.76 -0.57 21.32
CA TYR A 95 18.33 -1.91 21.12
C TYR A 95 18.29 -2.30 19.64
N ILE A 96 17.12 -2.23 19.00
CA ILE A 96 16.94 -2.55 17.58
C ILE A 96 17.85 -1.68 16.71
N GLN A 97 17.88 -0.36 16.94
CA GLN A 97 18.74 0.57 16.19
C GLN A 97 20.24 0.25 16.35
N THR A 98 20.71 -0.11 17.55
CA THR A 98 22.13 -0.46 17.76
C THR A 98 22.52 -1.77 17.08
N LYS A 99 21.55 -2.65 16.80
CA LYS A 99 21.73 -3.91 16.07
C LYS A 99 21.57 -3.77 14.56
N THR A 100 21.17 -2.57 14.09
CA THR A 100 20.95 -2.22 12.68
C THR A 100 21.57 -0.85 12.37
N PRO A 101 22.85 -0.62 12.70
CA PRO A 101 23.44 0.73 12.78
C PRO A 101 23.47 1.49 11.45
N ASP A 102 23.47 0.77 10.33
CA ASP A 102 23.58 1.36 8.99
C ASP A 102 22.22 1.73 8.37
N LEU A 103 21.12 1.40 9.05
CA LEU A 103 19.76 1.67 8.61
C LEU A 103 19.09 2.64 9.61
N PRO A 104 18.85 3.91 9.24
CA PRO A 104 18.26 4.89 10.16
C PRO A 104 16.76 4.61 10.34
N LEU A 105 16.38 4.01 11.47
CA LEU A 105 15.02 3.59 11.75
C LEU A 105 14.19 4.74 12.33
N ILE A 106 12.97 4.89 11.82
CA ILE A 106 11.95 5.80 12.35
C ILE A 106 10.84 4.96 12.96
N PHE A 107 10.75 4.95 14.29
CA PHE A 107 9.68 4.25 14.99
C PHE A 107 8.43 5.13 15.04
N THR A 108 7.32 4.62 14.48
CA THR A 108 6.05 5.35 14.42
C THR A 108 4.97 4.55 15.13
N LYS A 109 4.40 5.15 16.17
CA LYS A 109 3.25 4.55 16.85
C LYS A 109 2.01 4.64 15.97
N VAL A 110 1.27 3.54 15.88
CA VAL A 110 -0.03 3.46 15.20
C VAL A 110 -1.14 3.16 16.21
N ASP A 111 -2.34 3.65 15.91
CA ASP A 111 -3.50 3.46 16.76
C ASP A 111 -4.32 2.25 16.30
N PHE A 112 -4.37 1.23 17.15
CA PHE A 112 -5.14 0.02 16.88
C PHE A 112 -6.55 0.13 17.48
N GLN A 113 -7.52 -0.42 16.76
CA GLN A 113 -8.90 -0.45 17.22
C GLN A 113 -9.10 -1.62 18.18
N ASN A 114 -9.93 -1.41 19.21
CA ASN A 114 -10.39 -2.47 20.09
C ASN A 114 -11.87 -2.74 19.83
N LYS A 115 -12.16 -3.28 18.65
CA LYS A 115 -13.52 -3.42 18.10
C LYS A 115 -13.89 -4.88 17.94
N VAL A 116 -14.77 -5.38 18.80
CA VAL A 116 -15.35 -6.72 18.67
C VAL A 116 -16.73 -6.58 18.05
N VAL A 117 -16.87 -7.04 16.82
CA VAL A 117 -18.10 -6.93 16.03
C VAL A 117 -18.43 -8.29 15.43
N ASN A 118 -19.72 -8.54 15.26
CA ASN A 118 -20.25 -9.62 14.43
C ASN A 118 -21.35 -9.02 13.55
N HIS A 119 -21.01 -8.70 12.31
CA HIS A 119 -21.88 -8.00 11.37
C HIS A 119 -22.64 -9.01 10.50
N GLU A 120 -23.96 -8.86 10.37
CA GLU A 120 -24.83 -9.84 9.68
C GLU A 120 -24.42 -10.11 8.22
N PHE A 121 -23.97 -9.08 7.51
CA PHE A 121 -23.50 -9.19 6.12
C PHE A 121 -22.20 -10.00 5.96
N CYS A 122 -21.35 -10.04 6.99
CA CYS A 122 -20.05 -10.70 6.99
C CYS A 122 -19.83 -11.30 8.38
N PRO A 123 -20.64 -12.32 8.74
CA PRO A 123 -20.68 -12.81 10.10
C PRO A 123 -19.37 -13.50 10.47
N ASN A 124 -19.09 -13.56 11.77
CA ASN A 124 -17.99 -14.35 12.28
C ASN A 124 -18.17 -15.82 11.88
N THR A 125 -17.11 -16.41 11.37
CA THR A 125 -16.95 -17.86 11.23
C THR A 125 -15.99 -18.39 12.28
N LYS A 126 -16.03 -19.69 12.55
CA LYS A 126 -15.07 -20.37 13.44
C LYS A 126 -13.61 -20.07 13.05
N THR A 127 -13.32 -20.02 11.75
CA THR A 127 -11.99 -19.66 11.23
C THR A 127 -11.66 -18.20 11.55
N SER A 128 -12.55 -17.26 11.25
CA SER A 128 -12.31 -15.83 11.52
C SER A 128 -12.12 -15.52 13.00
N GLU A 129 -12.78 -16.25 13.91
CA GLU A 129 -12.68 -16.09 15.37
C GLU A 129 -11.35 -16.61 15.93
N SER A 130 -10.68 -17.52 15.21
CA SER A 130 -9.36 -18.02 15.61
C SER A 130 -8.24 -17.00 15.46
N PHE A 131 -8.48 -15.92 14.69
CA PHE A 131 -7.50 -14.84 14.52
C PHE A 131 -7.62 -13.82 15.65
N PRO A 132 -6.49 -13.48 16.31
CA PRO A 132 -6.51 -12.51 17.39
C PRO A 132 -6.81 -11.10 16.88
N MET A 133 -7.25 -10.21 17.78
CA MET A 133 -7.56 -8.82 17.45
C MET A 133 -6.37 -8.08 16.80
N GLY A 134 -5.15 -8.33 17.26
CA GLY A 134 -3.94 -7.76 16.65
C GLY A 134 -3.80 -8.12 15.16
N TYR A 135 -4.21 -9.32 14.75
CA TYR A 135 -4.19 -9.71 13.34
C TYR A 135 -5.24 -8.95 12.53
N LYS A 136 -6.46 -8.78 13.07
CA LYS A 136 -7.52 -7.99 12.41
C LYS A 136 -7.11 -6.51 12.28
N ASN A 137 -6.44 -5.95 13.29
CA ASN A 137 -5.86 -4.61 13.19
C ASN A 137 -4.73 -4.52 12.16
N MET A 138 -3.89 -5.55 12.02
CA MET A 138 -2.89 -5.61 10.95
C MET A 138 -3.55 -5.57 9.57
N CYS A 139 -4.61 -6.36 9.35
CA CYS A 139 -5.37 -6.30 8.11
C CYS A 139 -5.99 -4.91 7.88
N TYR A 140 -6.58 -4.31 8.92
CA TYR A 140 -7.10 -2.94 8.85
C TYR A 140 -6.01 -1.93 8.48
N PHE A 141 -4.85 -2.03 9.13
CA PHE A 141 -3.74 -1.13 8.92
C PHE A 141 -3.26 -1.16 7.48
N TRP A 142 -2.99 -2.35 6.94
CA TRP A 142 -2.47 -2.52 5.59
C TRP A 142 -3.51 -2.39 4.47
N SER A 143 -4.80 -2.42 4.80
CA SER A 143 -5.87 -2.13 3.85
C SER A 143 -6.14 -0.63 3.75
N ILE A 144 -6.16 0.06 4.89
CA ILE A 144 -6.77 1.40 5.00
C ILE A 144 -5.79 2.39 5.63
N SER A 145 -5.43 2.22 6.90
CA SER A 145 -4.86 3.33 7.67
C SER A 145 -3.42 3.68 7.32
N PHE A 146 -2.62 2.73 6.79
CA PHE A 146 -1.22 2.99 6.42
C PHE A 146 -1.10 4.12 5.37
N LEU A 147 -2.11 4.29 4.50
CA LEU A 147 -2.14 5.40 3.55
C LEU A 147 -2.10 6.74 4.27
N GLU A 148 -2.77 6.88 5.44
CA GLU A 148 -2.75 8.10 6.23
C GLU A 148 -1.39 8.40 6.86
N TYR A 149 -0.75 7.37 7.42
CA TYR A 149 0.59 7.50 8.00
C TYR A 149 1.66 7.82 6.95
N LEU A 150 1.39 7.55 5.67
CA LEU A 150 2.36 7.72 4.59
C LEU A 150 2.02 8.84 3.59
N LYS A 151 1.12 9.78 3.93
CA LYS A 151 0.70 10.89 3.01
C LYS A 151 1.84 11.60 2.29
N ASP A 152 2.93 11.81 3.00
CA ASP A 152 4.02 12.67 2.55
C ASP A 152 5.05 11.90 1.69
N TYR A 153 4.80 10.62 1.42
CA TYR A 153 5.65 9.75 0.61
C TYR A 153 5.05 9.49 -0.77
N THR A 154 5.90 9.30 -1.79
CA THR A 154 5.45 8.88 -3.12
C THR A 154 5.19 7.39 -3.17
N TYR A 155 6.21 6.58 -2.88
CA TYR A 155 6.10 5.12 -2.84
C TYR A 155 6.39 4.58 -1.45
N ALA A 156 5.71 3.50 -1.09
CA ALA A 156 6.03 2.66 0.06
C ALA A 156 6.36 1.25 -0.40
N ILE A 157 7.46 0.69 0.11
CA ILE A 157 7.83 -0.71 -0.02
C ILE A 157 7.55 -1.37 1.32
N ARG A 158 6.46 -2.12 1.42
CA ARG A 158 6.18 -2.99 2.57
C ARG A 158 7.05 -4.22 2.46
N VAL A 159 7.74 -4.53 3.55
CA VAL A 159 8.45 -5.80 3.75
C VAL A 159 8.14 -6.24 5.18
N ASP A 160 7.34 -7.28 5.32
CA ASP A 160 6.94 -7.83 6.62
C ASP A 160 8.15 -8.26 7.46
N GLU A 161 7.95 -8.36 8.78
CA GLU A 161 9.02 -8.54 9.77
C GLU A 161 9.92 -9.75 9.50
N ASP A 162 9.35 -10.82 8.97
CA ASP A 162 9.97 -12.11 8.69
C ASP A 162 10.23 -12.36 7.19
N CYS A 163 10.26 -11.29 6.40
CA CYS A 163 10.69 -11.33 5.01
C CYS A 163 12.18 -11.02 4.85
N VAL A 164 12.89 -11.87 4.12
CA VAL A 164 14.33 -11.74 3.83
C VAL A 164 14.54 -11.70 2.31
N ILE A 165 14.99 -10.56 1.79
CA ILE A 165 15.22 -10.33 0.36
C ILE A 165 16.40 -11.16 -0.13
N ASP A 166 16.17 -11.89 -1.22
CA ASP A 166 17.22 -12.58 -1.98
C ASP A 166 17.76 -11.65 -3.07
N THR A 167 16.87 -11.12 -3.92
CA THR A 167 17.17 -10.23 -5.06
C THR A 167 16.11 -9.13 -5.21
N ILE A 168 16.57 -7.90 -5.45
CA ILE A 168 15.75 -6.74 -5.80
C ILE A 168 16.60 -5.71 -6.56
N ASP A 169 16.04 -5.04 -7.56
CA ASP A 169 16.76 -3.96 -8.27
C ASP A 169 16.80 -2.69 -7.41
N SER A 170 18.00 -2.17 -7.14
CA SER A 170 18.19 -0.86 -6.46
C SER A 170 17.46 0.31 -7.14
N ASN A 171 17.22 0.25 -8.46
CA ASN A 171 16.49 1.28 -9.22
C ASN A 171 14.99 0.98 -9.36
N LEU A 172 14.45 0.01 -8.61
CA LEU A 172 13.05 -0.45 -8.73
C LEU A 172 12.04 0.70 -8.80
N ILE A 173 12.09 1.63 -7.84
CA ILE A 173 11.13 2.74 -7.77
C ILE A 173 11.29 3.70 -8.96
N GLU A 174 12.51 3.97 -9.41
CA GLU A 174 12.74 4.83 -10.57
C GLU A 174 12.25 4.17 -11.87
N ASN A 175 12.38 2.85 -11.98
CA ASN A 175 11.79 2.10 -13.09
C ASN A 175 10.26 2.14 -13.02
N TYR A 176 9.67 1.99 -11.83
CA TYR A 176 8.21 2.05 -11.67
C TYR A 176 7.63 3.42 -11.98
N LYS A 177 8.32 4.50 -11.63
CA LYS A 177 7.96 5.86 -12.05
C LYS A 177 7.95 5.99 -13.57
N LYS A 178 9.01 5.52 -14.24
CA LYS A 178 9.13 5.55 -15.72
C LYS A 178 8.07 4.71 -16.42
N GLU A 179 7.76 3.54 -15.86
CA GLU A 179 6.76 2.60 -16.37
C GLU A 179 5.33 2.97 -15.96
N ASN A 180 5.15 4.01 -15.13
CA ASN A 180 3.86 4.44 -14.58
C ASN A 180 3.14 3.34 -13.78
N ILE A 181 3.89 2.59 -12.95
CA ILE A 181 3.38 1.51 -12.10
C ILE A 181 3.01 2.08 -10.73
N MET A 182 1.76 1.88 -10.34
CA MET A 182 1.19 2.36 -9.08
C MET A 182 1.16 1.29 -7.99
N PHE A 183 1.12 0.01 -8.38
CA PHE A 183 1.13 -1.10 -7.44
C PHE A 183 1.95 -2.26 -7.99
N ALA A 184 2.73 -2.91 -7.14
CA ALA A 184 3.29 -4.21 -7.47
C ALA A 184 3.40 -5.12 -6.26
N SER A 185 3.34 -6.42 -6.52
CA SER A 185 3.76 -7.46 -5.59
C SER A 185 4.68 -8.42 -6.31
N ALA A 186 5.54 -9.12 -5.57
CA ALA A 186 6.45 -10.10 -6.17
C ALA A 186 5.70 -11.35 -6.69
N ARG A 187 4.53 -11.64 -6.11
CA ARG A 187 3.69 -12.80 -6.43
C ARG A 187 2.20 -12.42 -6.33
N GLN A 188 1.39 -13.16 -7.07
CA GLN A 188 -0.06 -13.25 -6.86
C GLN A 188 -0.39 -14.58 -6.19
N GLU A 189 -1.33 -14.55 -5.25
CA GLU A 189 -1.90 -15.73 -4.63
C GLU A 189 -3.26 -16.06 -5.23
N GLY A 190 -3.76 -17.25 -4.89
CA GLY A 190 -5.14 -17.60 -5.12
C GLY A 190 -6.09 -16.77 -4.25
N THR A 191 -7.33 -17.22 -4.17
CA THR A 191 -8.30 -16.67 -3.21
C THR A 191 -7.94 -17.10 -1.79
N ASP A 192 -8.11 -16.20 -0.82
CA ASP A 192 -8.07 -16.56 0.61
C ASP A 192 -9.24 -17.52 0.95
N ASP A 193 -9.23 -18.09 2.15
CA ASP A 193 -10.29 -19.00 2.61
C ASP A 193 -11.63 -18.27 2.65
N ILE A 194 -12.66 -18.85 2.03
CA ILE A 194 -13.99 -18.24 1.94
C ILE A 194 -14.62 -17.96 3.31
N SER A 195 -14.21 -18.69 4.34
CA SER A 195 -14.65 -18.47 5.72
C SER A 195 -14.10 -17.18 6.34
N VAL A 196 -13.05 -16.57 5.78
CA VAL A 196 -12.51 -15.25 6.21
C VAL A 196 -12.73 -14.13 5.19
N THR A 197 -13.39 -14.42 4.07
CA THR A 197 -13.81 -13.42 3.07
C THR A 197 -15.31 -13.43 2.83
N THR A 198 -16.09 -13.92 3.79
CA THR A 198 -17.55 -13.98 3.73
C THR A 198 -18.12 -12.56 3.53
N GLY A 199 -19.00 -12.42 2.53
CA GLY A 199 -19.61 -11.14 2.13
C GLY A 199 -18.74 -10.26 1.23
N MET A 200 -17.45 -10.55 1.04
CA MET A 200 -16.55 -9.65 0.29
C MET A 200 -16.93 -9.57 -1.20
N LYS A 201 -17.24 -10.70 -1.82
CA LYS A 201 -17.62 -10.74 -3.24
C LYS A 201 -18.93 -9.98 -3.47
N GLU A 202 -19.91 -10.20 -2.60
CA GLU A 202 -21.22 -9.54 -2.64
C GLU A 202 -21.08 -8.03 -2.38
N PHE A 203 -20.14 -7.63 -1.53
CA PHE A 203 -19.83 -6.23 -1.25
C PHE A 203 -19.33 -5.53 -2.50
N PHE A 204 -18.29 -6.07 -3.13
CA PHE A 204 -17.71 -5.46 -4.33
C PHE A 204 -18.70 -5.46 -5.50
N LYS A 205 -19.50 -6.53 -5.67
CA LYS A 205 -20.57 -6.55 -6.65
C LYS A 205 -21.60 -5.43 -6.41
N SER A 206 -22.06 -5.29 -5.17
CA SER A 206 -23.05 -4.27 -4.82
C SER A 206 -22.48 -2.85 -4.96
N TYR A 207 -21.21 -2.66 -4.59
CA TYR A 207 -20.49 -1.40 -4.73
C TYR A 207 -20.36 -1.01 -6.21
N THR A 208 -19.92 -1.93 -7.08
CA THR A 208 -19.76 -1.62 -8.51
C THR A 208 -21.08 -1.39 -9.22
N GLU A 209 -22.14 -2.13 -8.88
CA GLU A 209 -23.50 -1.88 -9.39
C GLU A 209 -24.00 -0.50 -8.96
N LYS A 210 -23.86 -0.15 -7.68
CA LYS A 210 -24.28 1.15 -7.12
C LYS A 210 -23.59 2.33 -7.77
N HIS A 211 -22.29 2.19 -8.09
CA HIS A 211 -21.46 3.27 -8.63
C HIS A 211 -21.24 3.18 -10.15
N ASN A 212 -21.92 2.27 -10.85
CA ASN A 212 -21.79 2.02 -12.29
C ASN A 212 -20.33 1.74 -12.74
N ILE A 213 -19.58 1.00 -11.92
CA ILE A 213 -18.18 0.67 -12.18
C ILE A 213 -18.13 -0.64 -12.97
N THR A 214 -17.44 -0.63 -14.10
CA THR A 214 -17.11 -1.87 -14.84
C THR A 214 -15.74 -2.38 -14.37
N PRO A 215 -15.62 -3.67 -13.98
CA PRO A 215 -14.33 -4.25 -13.62
C PRO A 215 -13.28 -4.05 -14.72
N LYS A 216 -12.05 -3.76 -14.32
CA LYS A 216 -10.91 -3.55 -15.24
C LYS A 216 -10.28 -4.87 -15.67
N THR A 217 -10.44 -5.92 -14.87
CA THR A 217 -10.05 -7.29 -15.21
C THR A 217 -11.18 -8.27 -14.94
N GLU A 218 -11.14 -9.43 -15.59
CA GLU A 218 -12.17 -10.48 -15.44
C GLU A 218 -12.15 -11.13 -14.05
N LYS A 219 -10.97 -11.21 -13.43
CA LYS A 219 -10.74 -11.85 -12.15
C LYS A 219 -9.89 -10.97 -11.25
N ALA A 220 -10.21 -11.01 -9.96
CA ALA A 220 -9.35 -10.48 -8.91
C ALA A 220 -8.18 -11.44 -8.68
N ASP A 221 -7.00 -11.01 -9.10
CA ASP A 221 -5.76 -11.62 -8.67
C ASP A 221 -5.36 -11.03 -7.33
N VAL A 222 -5.18 -11.87 -6.32
CA VAL A 222 -4.86 -11.42 -4.97
C VAL A 222 -3.35 -11.18 -4.89
N PRO A 223 -2.86 -9.95 -4.68
CA PRO A 223 -1.43 -9.72 -4.52
C PRO A 223 -0.94 -10.32 -3.20
N TYR A 224 0.27 -10.84 -3.19
CA TYR A 224 0.90 -11.33 -1.96
C TYR A 224 1.51 -10.17 -1.18
N THR A 225 0.75 -9.59 -0.25
CA THR A 225 1.01 -8.25 0.31
C THR A 225 2.08 -8.17 1.39
N ASN A 226 2.63 -9.28 1.89
CA ASN A 226 3.79 -9.23 2.81
C ASN A 226 5.03 -8.57 2.16
N PHE A 227 5.08 -8.60 0.82
CA PHE A 227 5.97 -7.77 0.02
C PHE A 227 5.15 -7.04 -1.06
N MET A 228 4.89 -5.75 -0.84
CA MET A 228 4.19 -4.91 -1.83
C MET A 228 4.82 -3.54 -1.97
N ILE A 229 4.73 -2.99 -3.19
CA ILE A 229 5.13 -1.64 -3.52
C ILE A 229 3.87 -0.87 -3.90
N VAL A 230 3.63 0.26 -3.26
CA VAL A 230 2.41 1.05 -3.41
C VAL A 230 2.78 2.51 -3.66
N ASN A 231 2.25 3.11 -4.73
CA ASN A 231 2.28 4.55 -4.95
C ASN A 231 1.22 5.20 -4.05
N ILE A 232 1.65 5.72 -2.91
CA ILE A 232 0.77 6.25 -1.86
C ILE A 232 -0.02 7.45 -2.38
N GLN A 233 0.63 8.35 -3.11
CA GLN A 233 -0.03 9.54 -3.65
C GLN A 233 -1.15 9.18 -4.62
N TYR A 234 -0.91 8.22 -5.53
CA TYR A 234 -1.92 7.76 -6.47
C TYR A 234 -3.16 7.22 -5.74
N PHE A 235 -2.98 6.27 -4.80
CA PHE A 235 -4.12 5.65 -4.12
C PHE A 235 -4.85 6.61 -3.18
N ARG A 236 -4.14 7.55 -2.54
CA ARG A 236 -4.75 8.60 -1.73
C ARG A 236 -5.54 9.60 -2.55
N ASN A 237 -5.09 9.92 -3.76
CA ASN A 237 -5.74 10.92 -4.60
C ASN A 237 -6.81 10.32 -5.52
N ASN A 238 -6.87 9.00 -5.65
CA ASN A 238 -7.91 8.30 -6.40
C ASN A 238 -9.24 8.28 -5.63
N GLU A 239 -10.26 8.94 -6.16
CA GLU A 239 -11.57 9.10 -5.51
C GLU A 239 -12.32 7.78 -5.35
N ASP A 240 -12.29 6.91 -6.37
CA ASP A 240 -12.97 5.61 -6.32
C ASP A 240 -12.35 4.70 -5.26
N VAL A 241 -11.02 4.74 -5.14
CA VAL A 241 -10.28 3.99 -4.10
C VAL A 241 -10.64 4.51 -2.71
N LYS A 242 -10.61 5.84 -2.50
CA LYS A 242 -11.01 6.41 -1.20
C LYS A 242 -12.43 6.01 -0.82
N ASN A 243 -13.36 6.09 -1.77
CA ASN A 243 -14.76 5.77 -1.53
C ASN A 243 -14.95 4.29 -1.18
N VAL A 244 -14.29 3.36 -1.88
CA VAL A 244 -14.42 1.93 -1.57
C VAL A 244 -13.76 1.60 -0.22
N LEU A 245 -12.60 2.17 0.07
CA LEU A 245 -11.93 1.96 1.37
C LEU A 245 -12.78 2.50 2.52
N TYR A 246 -13.46 3.63 2.33
CA TYR A 246 -14.40 4.18 3.30
C TYR A 246 -15.63 3.27 3.49
N GLU A 247 -16.21 2.72 2.43
CA GLU A 247 -17.33 1.77 2.53
C GLU A 247 -16.88 0.44 3.18
N ILE A 248 -15.65 -0.01 2.94
CA ILE A 248 -15.05 -1.18 3.60
C ILE A 248 -14.89 -0.92 5.10
N ASP A 249 -14.31 0.22 5.51
CA ASP A 249 -14.16 0.57 6.93
C ASP A 249 -15.52 0.57 7.64
N LYS A 250 -16.51 1.20 7.02
CA LYS A 250 -17.89 1.25 7.52
C LYS A 250 -18.58 -0.10 7.63
N SER A 251 -18.22 -1.07 6.79
CA SER A 251 -18.81 -2.41 6.84
C SER A 251 -18.39 -3.18 8.10
N GLU A 252 -17.30 -2.77 8.74
CA GLU A 252 -16.70 -3.44 9.91
C GLU A 252 -16.25 -4.89 9.64
N CYS A 253 -16.27 -5.33 8.38
CA CYS A 253 -16.03 -6.72 8.01
C CYS A 253 -14.59 -7.20 8.22
N ILE A 254 -13.63 -6.28 8.26
CA ILE A 254 -12.26 -6.58 8.69
C ILE A 254 -12.26 -7.09 10.15
N PHE A 255 -13.03 -6.45 11.02
CA PHE A 255 -13.12 -6.81 12.44
C PHE A 255 -14.11 -7.95 12.71
N SER A 256 -15.16 -8.07 11.91
CA SER A 256 -16.11 -9.18 11.96
C SER A 256 -15.46 -10.46 11.40
N ASN A 257 -15.35 -10.56 10.07
CA ASN A 257 -14.97 -11.79 9.39
C ASN A 257 -13.46 -11.93 9.06
N ARG A 258 -12.60 -11.00 9.47
CA ARG A 258 -11.16 -11.00 9.12
C ARG A 258 -10.98 -10.81 7.60
N TRP A 259 -11.62 -9.81 7.01
CA TRP A 259 -11.24 -9.43 5.64
C TRP A 259 -9.76 -9.01 5.60
N GLY A 260 -8.94 -9.81 4.92
CA GLY A 260 -7.50 -9.60 4.80
C GLY A 260 -7.16 -8.45 3.85
N ASP A 261 -6.01 -7.83 4.06
CA ASP A 261 -5.49 -6.77 3.18
C ASP A 261 -5.19 -7.28 1.77
N ALA A 262 -4.60 -8.48 1.65
CA ALA A 262 -4.34 -9.10 0.36
C ALA A 262 -5.61 -9.20 -0.52
N PRO A 263 -6.71 -9.86 -0.10
CA PRO A 263 -7.90 -9.94 -0.93
C PRO A 263 -8.56 -8.56 -1.14
N ILE A 264 -8.55 -7.65 -0.16
CA ILE A 264 -9.04 -6.27 -0.36
C ILE A 264 -8.29 -5.58 -1.51
N TRP A 265 -6.96 -5.61 -1.50
CA TRP A 265 -6.14 -5.05 -2.58
C TRP A 265 -6.41 -5.74 -3.91
N GLY A 266 -6.59 -7.06 -3.93
CA GLY A 266 -6.93 -7.81 -5.15
C GLY A 266 -8.24 -7.32 -5.79
N TYR A 267 -9.28 -7.09 -4.98
CA TYR A 267 -10.55 -6.56 -5.48
C TYR A 267 -10.44 -5.09 -5.91
N ILE A 268 -9.72 -4.25 -5.17
CA ILE A 268 -9.48 -2.84 -5.56
C ILE A 268 -8.77 -2.78 -6.92
N LEU A 269 -7.67 -3.52 -7.09
CA LEU A 269 -6.91 -3.55 -8.34
C LEU A 269 -7.77 -4.03 -9.50
N CYS A 270 -8.54 -5.11 -9.30
CA CYS A 270 -9.42 -5.68 -10.31
C CYS A 270 -10.53 -4.74 -10.78
N HIS A 271 -11.17 -4.02 -9.85
CA HIS A 271 -12.37 -3.24 -10.17
C HIS A 271 -12.07 -1.80 -10.52
N LEU A 272 -11.02 -1.21 -9.94
CA LEU A 272 -10.82 0.25 -9.96
C LEU A 272 -9.57 0.66 -10.73
N ILE A 273 -8.59 -0.23 -10.92
CA ILE A 273 -7.26 0.14 -11.41
C ILE A 273 -7.00 -0.48 -12.78
N GLU A 274 -6.58 0.34 -13.73
CA GLU A 274 -6.21 -0.15 -15.07
C GLU A 274 -5.05 -1.14 -15.00
N LYS A 275 -5.14 -2.23 -15.76
CA LYS A 275 -4.19 -3.36 -15.66
C LYS A 275 -2.73 -2.96 -15.92
N ASN A 276 -2.49 -1.95 -16.74
CA ASN A 276 -1.15 -1.45 -17.03
C ASN A 276 -0.52 -0.64 -15.87
N LEU A 277 -1.30 -0.27 -14.85
CA LEU A 277 -0.82 0.47 -13.68
C LEU A 277 -0.38 -0.45 -12.53
N TYR A 278 -0.53 -1.78 -12.66
CA TYR A 278 -0.06 -2.71 -11.64
C TYR A 278 0.50 -4.02 -12.22
N LYS A 279 1.53 -4.57 -11.58
CA LYS A 279 2.20 -5.78 -12.05
C LYS A 279 2.58 -6.75 -10.94
N THR A 280 2.73 -8.00 -11.35
CA THR A 280 3.46 -9.02 -10.58
C THR A 280 4.92 -8.93 -11.01
N ASP A 281 5.81 -8.53 -10.11
CA ASP A 281 7.23 -8.33 -10.42
C ASP A 281 8.05 -9.56 -10.01
N THR A 282 8.21 -10.48 -10.94
CA THR A 282 8.95 -11.74 -10.72
C THR A 282 10.46 -11.56 -10.64
N SER A 283 10.98 -10.35 -10.85
CA SER A 283 12.40 -10.03 -10.62
C SER A 283 12.73 -9.90 -9.13
N ILE A 284 11.70 -9.70 -8.29
CA ILE A 284 11.85 -9.63 -6.84
C ILE A 284 11.77 -11.05 -6.28
N SER A 285 12.81 -11.45 -5.55
CA SER A 285 12.85 -12.73 -4.85
C SER A 285 13.18 -12.56 -3.38
N TYR A 286 12.52 -13.35 -2.53
CA TYR A 286 12.67 -13.29 -1.08
C TYR A 286 12.13 -14.55 -0.40
N PHE A 287 12.53 -14.73 0.85
CA PHE A 287 11.99 -15.74 1.75
C PHE A 287 10.95 -15.12 2.69
N HIS A 288 9.82 -15.80 2.91
CA HIS A 288 8.80 -15.43 3.90
C HIS A 288 8.75 -16.47 5.02
N GLY A 289 9.17 -16.08 6.22
CA GLY A 289 9.34 -16.97 7.37
C GLY A 289 8.06 -17.69 7.80
N SER A 290 6.94 -16.98 7.87
CA SER A 290 5.66 -17.49 8.38
C SER A 290 5.10 -18.64 7.55
N LEU A 291 5.39 -18.68 6.25
CA LEU A 291 5.01 -19.80 5.37
C LEU A 291 6.18 -20.74 5.06
N ASN A 292 7.39 -20.43 5.54
CA ASN A 292 8.63 -21.13 5.18
C ASN A 292 8.76 -21.33 3.65
N ASP A 293 8.52 -20.24 2.91
CA ASP A 293 8.38 -20.27 1.46
C ASP A 293 9.32 -19.26 0.79
N ARG A 294 9.82 -19.62 -0.40
CA ARG A 294 10.65 -18.73 -1.23
C ARG A 294 9.84 -18.26 -2.42
N VAL A 295 9.69 -16.95 -2.52
CA VAL A 295 9.01 -16.30 -3.64
C VAL A 295 10.02 -16.03 -4.75
N ASN A 296 9.72 -16.50 -5.95
CA ASN A 296 10.54 -16.39 -7.16
C ASN A 296 12.01 -16.81 -6.95
N PRO A 297 12.30 -18.04 -6.49
CA PRO A 297 13.68 -18.49 -6.31
C PRO A 297 14.41 -18.55 -7.65
N HIS A 298 15.55 -17.87 -7.75
CA HIS A 298 16.44 -17.83 -8.91
C HIS A 298 17.82 -18.38 -8.55
#